data_AF-A0A5D3WPB4-F1
#
_entry.id   AF-A0A5D3WPB4-F1
#
_cell.length_a   1.000
_cell.length_b   1.000
_cell.length_c   1.000
_cell.angle_alpha   90.00
_cell.angle_beta   90.00
_cell.angle_gamma   90.00
#
_symmetry.space_group_name_H-M   'P 1'
#
loop_
_entity.id
_entity.type
_entity.pdbx_description
1 polymer ?
#
loop_
_entity_poly.entity_id
_entity_poly.type
_entity_poly.pdbx_seq_one_letter_code
_entity_poly.pdbx_strand_id
1 'polypeptide(L)'
;MREQLISAGLWDPSNPNNPARSITAARQVMRRLAVRFRYQGQDAKGHYEYVVYEPQTGSTIATGRGETPAIAICRAALQARRRN
;
A
#
# COMPACT_ATOMS: atom_id res chain seq x y z
N MET A 1 -2.87 11.81 0.02
CA MET A 1 -2.63 10.47 0.62
C MET A 1 -3.48 10.23 1.85
N ARG A 2 -3.40 11.09 2.89
CA ARG A 2 -4.22 10.98 4.12
C ARG A 2 -5.70 10.75 3.84
N GLU A 3 -6.33 11.68 3.12
CA GLU A 3 -7.77 11.64 2.81
C GLU A 3 -8.15 10.39 2.01
N GLN A 4 -7.32 9.99 1.05
CA GLN A 4 -7.55 8.78 0.25
C GLN A 4 -7.54 7.52 1.12
N LEU A 5 -6.60 7.42 2.06
CA LEU A 5 -6.53 6.27 2.99
C LEU A 5 -7.71 6.25 3.97
N ILE A 6 -8.14 7.41 4.46
CA ILE A 6 -9.32 7.52 5.34
C ILE A 6 -10.59 7.14 4.57
N SER A 7 -10.80 7.73 3.39
CA SER A 7 -11.95 7.45 2.53
C SER A 7 -12.04 5.98 2.11
N ALA A 8 -10.91 5.31 1.90
CA ALA A 8 -10.87 3.89 1.58
C ALA A 8 -11.06 2.95 2.79
N GLY A 9 -11.23 3.50 4.01
CA GLY A 9 -11.32 2.74 5.26
C GLY A 9 -10.00 2.06 5.66
N LEU A 10 -8.87 2.51 5.09
CA LEU A 10 -7.55 1.93 5.31
C LEU A 10 -6.81 2.55 6.50
N TRP A 11 -7.19 3.78 6.88
CA TRP A 11 -6.61 4.49 8.00
C TRP A 11 -7.67 5.21 8.82
N ASP A 12 -7.57 5.07 10.14
CA ASP A 12 -8.38 5.79 11.11
C ASP A 12 -7.81 7.21 11.32
N PRO A 13 -8.61 8.28 11.12
CA PRO A 13 -8.15 9.67 11.30
C PRO A 13 -7.66 9.98 12.72
N SER A 14 -8.09 9.23 13.74
CA SER A 14 -7.65 9.37 15.13
C SER A 14 -6.29 8.70 15.40
N ASN A 15 -5.84 7.80 14.51
CA ASN A 15 -4.56 7.11 14.68
C ASN A 15 -3.40 8.04 14.27
N PRO A 16 -2.49 8.40 15.20
CA PRO A 16 -1.40 9.34 14.92
C PRO A 16 -0.33 8.77 13.97
N ASN A 17 -0.27 7.45 13.80
CA ASN A 17 0.73 6.78 12.97
C ASN A 17 0.36 6.88 11.48
N ASN A 18 0.82 7.96 10.84
CA ASN A 18 0.57 8.21 9.42
C ASN A 18 1.23 7.14 8.52
N PRO A 19 0.44 6.32 7.80
CA PRO A 19 0.98 5.27 6.93
C PRO A 19 1.84 5.80 5.78
N ALA A 20 1.62 7.04 5.32
CA ALA A 20 2.41 7.64 4.25
C ALA A 20 3.82 8.07 4.70
N ARG A 21 4.06 8.17 6.02
CA ARG A 21 5.33 8.60 6.60
C ARG A 21 6.09 7.50 7.34
N SER A 22 5.41 6.39 7.67
CA SER A 22 6.01 5.26 8.38
C SER A 22 5.78 3.96 7.61
N ILE A 23 6.87 3.31 7.19
CA ILE A 23 6.80 2.03 6.50
C ILE A 23 6.10 0.96 7.36
N THR A 24 6.30 0.99 8.67
CA THR A 24 5.64 0.08 9.61
C THR A 24 4.13 0.27 9.60
N ALA A 25 3.66 1.52 9.65
CA ALA A 25 2.24 1.85 9.55
C ALA A 25 1.67 1.50 8.16
N ALA A 26 2.42 1.74 7.07
CA ALA A 26 2.04 1.33 5.72
C ALA A 26 1.83 -0.19 5.61
N ARG A 27 2.72 -1.00 6.21
CA ARG A 27 2.57 -2.46 6.24
C ARG A 27 1.36 -2.91 7.05
N GLN A 28 1.00 -2.20 8.12
CA GLN A 28 -0.22 -2.49 8.88
C GLN A 28 -1.48 -2.27 8.05
N VAL A 29 -1.51 -1.29 7.14
CA VAL A 29 -2.62 -1.10 6.20
C VAL A 29 -2.84 -2.35 5.33
N MET A 30 -1.77 -2.95 4.81
CA MET A 30 -1.88 -4.17 3.99
C MET A 30 -2.46 -5.36 4.75
N ARG A 31 -2.19 -5.49 6.05
CA ARG A 31 -2.75 -6.57 6.88
C ARG A 31 -4.28 -6.51 6.97
N ARG A 32 -4.86 -5.30 6.96
CA ARG A 32 -6.32 -5.11 6.98
C ARG A 32 -7.00 -5.58 5.69
N LEU A 33 -6.25 -5.64 4.59
CA LEU A 33 -6.77 -6.06 3.28
C LEU A 33 -6.73 -7.58 3.07
N ALA A 34 -6.15 -8.35 4.00
CA ALA A 34 -5.94 -9.79 3.84
C ALA A 34 -5.19 -10.17 2.54
N VAL A 35 -4.31 -9.30 2.05
CA VAL A 35 -3.51 -9.49 0.84
C VAL A 35 -2.05 -9.79 1.16
N ARG A 36 -1.31 -10.35 0.20
CA ARG A 36 0.15 -10.41 0.27
C ARG A 36 0.76 -9.33 -0.62
N PHE A 37 1.97 -8.89 -0.30
CA PHE A 37 2.68 -7.88 -1.07
C PHE A 37 4.19 -8.11 -1.01
N ARG A 38 4.90 -7.66 -2.04
CA ARG A 38 6.36 -7.71 -2.10
C ARG A 38 6.93 -6.45 -2.76
N TYR A 39 8.18 -6.15 -2.43
CA TYR A 39 8.96 -5.16 -3.16
C TYR A 39 9.31 -5.70 -4.54
N GLN A 40 9.07 -4.91 -5.58
CA GLN A 40 9.33 -5.28 -6.96
C GLN A 40 10.61 -4.64 -7.51
N GLY A 41 10.99 -3.47 -7.01
CA GLY A 41 12.20 -2.77 -7.44
C GLY A 41 12.08 -1.25 -7.33
N GLN A 42 13.06 -0.56 -7.90
CA GLN A 42 13.04 0.89 -8.09
C GLN A 42 13.13 1.21 -9.58
N ASP A 43 12.42 2.25 -10.01
CA ASP A 43 12.58 2.77 -11.37
C ASP A 43 13.86 3.62 -11.51
N ALA A 44 14.19 4.02 -12.73
CA ALA A 44 15.37 4.84 -13.02
C ALA A 44 15.36 6.23 -12.33
N LYS A 45 14.22 6.64 -11.75
CA LYS A 45 14.06 7.89 -10.99
C LYS A 45 14.13 7.66 -9.47
N GLY A 46 14.36 6.42 -9.03
CA GLY A 46 14.42 6.04 -7.62
C GLY A 46 13.05 5.84 -6.96
N HIS A 47 11.95 5.78 -7.73
CA HIS A 47 10.66 5.46 -7.13
C HIS A 47 10.56 3.97 -6.84
N TYR A 48 10.17 3.65 -5.61
CA TYR A 48 9.94 2.29 -5.14
C TYR A 48 8.65 1.73 -5.73
N GLU A 49 8.69 0.49 -6.16
CA GLU A 49 7.53 -0.26 -6.65
C GLU A 49 7.24 -1.46 -5.74
N TYR A 50 5.96 -1.61 -5.39
CA TYR A 50 5.42 -2.75 -4.65
C TYR A 50 4.30 -3.39 -5.44
N VAL A 51 4.25 -4.72 -5.41
CA VAL A 51 3.21 -5.53 -6.05
C VAL A 51 2.39 -6.21 -4.96
N VAL A 52 1.07 -6.20 -5.11
CA VAL A 52 0.09 -6.86 -4.24
C VAL A 52 -0.53 -8.02 -5.00
N TYR A 53 -0.64 -9.16 -4.33
CA TYR A 53 -1.17 -10.38 -4.91
C TYR A 53 -2.16 -11.05 -3.96
N GLU A 54 -3.14 -11.71 -4.56
CA GLU A 54 -4.13 -12.49 -3.84
C GLU A 54 -3.46 -13.71 -3.21
N PRO A 55 -3.65 -13.97 -1.90
CA PRO A 55 -2.95 -15.07 -1.24
C PRO A 55 -3.30 -16.46 -1.77
N GLN A 56 -4.52 -16.64 -2.28
CA GLN A 56 -5.05 -17.92 -2.72
C GLN A 56 -4.57 -18.29 -4.12
N THR A 57 -4.68 -17.36 -5.07
CA THR A 57 -4.35 -17.60 -6.49
C THR A 57 -2.93 -17.18 -6.86
N GLY A 58 -2.30 -16.32 -6.06
CA GLY A 58 -1.04 -15.67 -6.42
C GLY A 58 -1.19 -14.60 -7.50
N SER A 59 -2.42 -14.32 -7.95
CA SER A 59 -2.69 -13.34 -8.99
C SER A 59 -2.30 -11.94 -8.53
N THR A 60 -1.64 -11.18 -9.39
CA THR A 60 -1.36 -9.77 -9.13
C THR A 60 -2.65 -8.97 -9.19
N ILE A 61 -3.01 -8.34 -8.07
CA ILE A 61 -4.24 -7.53 -7.97
C ILE A 61 -3.95 -6.05 -7.99
N ALA A 62 -2.75 -5.60 -7.61
CA ALA A 62 -2.41 -4.17 -7.65
C ALA A 62 -0.90 -3.94 -7.65
N THR A 63 -0.51 -2.74 -8.08
CA THR A 63 0.85 -2.23 -7.90
C THR A 63 0.81 -0.84 -7.30
N GLY A 64 1.88 -0.41 -6.68
CA GLY A 64 2.01 0.96 -6.18
C GLY A 64 3.43 1.44 -6.32
N ARG A 65 3.58 2.64 -6.85
CA ARG A 65 4.86 3.32 -7.03
C ARG A 65 4.94 4.57 -6.19
N GLY A 66 6.08 4.85 -5.58
CA GLY A 66 6.25 6.08 -4.81
C GLY A 66 7.68 6.42 -4.46
N GLU A 67 7.90 7.70 -4.20
CA GLU A 67 9.16 8.31 -3.79
C GLU A 67 9.71 7.73 -2.48
N THR A 68 8.86 7.10 -1.67
CA THR A 68 9.27 6.33 -0.49
C THR A 68 8.58 4.97 -0.47
N PRO A 69 9.15 3.96 0.21
CA PRO A 69 8.50 2.67 0.40
C PRO A 69 7.10 2.80 1.02
N ALA A 70 6.94 3.71 2.00
CA ALA A 70 5.68 3.94 2.68
C ALA A 70 4.59 4.42 1.72
N ILE A 71 4.94 5.36 0.84
CA ILE A 71 4.01 5.90 -0.17
C ILE A 71 3.69 4.86 -1.24
N ALA A 72 4.68 4.09 -1.69
CA ALA A 72 4.48 3.01 -2.65
C ALA A 72 3.51 1.94 -2.11
N ILE A 73 3.71 1.50 -0.86
CA ILE A 73 2.81 0.55 -0.18
C ILE A 73 1.40 1.14 -0.02
N CYS A 74 1.26 2.40 0.41
CA CYS A 74 -0.06 3.01 0.55
C CYS A 74 -0.80 3.12 -0.79
N ARG A 75 -0.11 3.47 -1.87
CA ARG A 75 -0.69 3.51 -3.24
C ARG A 75 -1.12 2.12 -3.69
N ALA A 76 -0.29 1.11 -3.44
CA ALA A 76 -0.60 -0.28 -3.74
C ALA A 76 -1.84 -0.77 -2.98
N ALA A 77 -1.95 -0.43 -1.69
CA ALA A 77 -3.10 -0.75 -0.85
C ALA A 77 -4.39 -0.07 -1.35
N LEU A 78 -4.31 1.21 -1.72
CA LEU A 78 -5.45 1.95 -2.29
C LEU A 78 -5.93 1.34 -3.61
N GLN A 79 -5.00 0.92 -4.48
CA GLN A 79 -5.38 0.23 -5.72
C GLN A 79 -6.00 -1.15 -5.45
N ALA A 80 -5.43 -1.93 -4.53
CA ALA A 80 -5.99 -3.23 -4.15
C ALA A 80 -7.40 -3.10 -3.58
N ARG A 81 -7.65 -2.07 -2.76
CA ARG A 81 -8.98 -1.79 -2.18
C ARG A 81 -10.03 -1.36 -3.19
N ARG A 82 -9.65 -0.85 -4.36
CA ARG A 82 -10.59 -0.50 -5.45
C ARG A 82 -11.01 -1.70 -6.30
N ARG A 83 -10.25 -2.80 -6.22
CA ARG A 83 -10.45 -4.03 -7.02
C ARG A 83 -11.14 -5.16 -6.24
N ASN A 84 -11.30 -5.00 -4.92
CA ASN A 84 -12.08 -5.83 -4.02
C ASN A 84 -13.34 -5.08 -3.58
#